data_AF-A0A257K0S7-F1
#
_entry.id   AF-A0A257K0S7-F1
#
_cell.length_a   1.000
_cell.length_b   1.000
_cell.length_c   1.000
_cell.angle_alpha   90.00
_cell.angle_beta   90.00
_cell.angle_gamma   90.00
#
_symmetry.space_group_name_H-M   'P 1'
#
loop_
_entity.id
_entity.type
_entity.pdbx_description
1 polymer ?
#
loop_
_entity_poly.entity_id
_entity_poly.type
_entity_poly.pdbx_seq_one_letter_code
_entity_poly.pdbx_strand_id
1 'polypeptide(L)'
;MSFELKNDVLDQGLSADDSHATAAPAGVNAADSTADKGAEFLALGLAPEIVRAITHAGYDSPTAVQARAVPVALTGVDLLVSSQTGSGKTAAFVWPALQRILDARNDPAKRRAKGAPSGPRILVLAPTRELALQVSRACTVYGHGVQGLRVAHVVGGVPYHAQLKALRGPLDVL
;
A
#
# COMPACT_ATOMS: atom_id res chain seq x y z
N MET A 1 -26.11 5.40 13.34
CA MET A 1 -26.48 4.16 12.62
C MET A 1 -25.26 3.24 12.65
N SER A 2 -25.19 2.37 13.65
CA SER A 2 -24.15 1.35 13.78
C SER A 2 -24.60 0.09 13.03
N PHE A 3 -23.75 -0.43 12.15
CA PHE A 3 -23.94 -1.75 11.56
C PHE A 3 -23.01 -2.73 12.27
N GLU A 4 -23.61 -3.51 13.17
CA GLU A 4 -22.99 -4.63 13.87
C GLU A 4 -23.40 -5.90 13.12
N LEU A 5 -22.44 -6.53 12.43
CA LEU A 5 -22.69 -7.79 11.73
C LEU A 5 -22.46 -8.95 12.70
N LYS A 6 -23.58 -9.59 13.07
CA LYS A 6 -23.64 -10.86 13.80
C LYS A 6 -22.81 -11.92 13.07
N ASN A 7 -21.77 -12.39 13.75
CA ASN A 7 -21.13 -13.66 13.46
C ASN A 7 -21.97 -14.77 14.10
N ASP A 8 -22.54 -15.62 13.27
CA ASP A 8 -22.94 -16.96 13.67
C ASP A 8 -22.59 -17.91 12.53
N VAL A 9 -22.20 -19.12 12.90
CA VAL A 9 -21.60 -20.18 12.07
C VAL A 9 -20.07 -20.06 11.96
N LEU A 10 -19.38 -20.71 12.90
CA LEU A 10 -18.50 -21.86 12.69
C LEU A 10 -17.80 -22.21 14.02
N ASP A 11 -18.50 -22.97 14.88
CA ASP A 11 -17.82 -23.90 15.79
C ASP A 11 -17.99 -25.30 15.19
N GLN A 12 -16.88 -25.89 14.75
CA GLN A 12 -16.52 -27.29 15.02
C GLN A 12 -15.14 -27.61 14.43
N GLY A 13 -14.18 -27.70 15.35
CA GLY A 13 -13.04 -28.63 15.39
C GLY A 13 -12.25 -28.95 14.11
N LEU A 14 -11.00 -28.50 14.06
CA LEU A 14 -9.89 -29.44 13.91
C LEU A 14 -8.60 -28.89 14.54
N SER A 15 -8.01 -29.73 15.39
CA SER A 15 -6.78 -29.56 16.16
C SER A 15 -5.51 -29.61 15.29
N ALA A 16 -4.49 -28.87 15.77
CA ALA A 16 -3.04 -29.13 15.68
C ALA A 16 -2.42 -29.49 14.31
N ASP A 17 -1.56 -28.62 13.79
CA ASP A 17 -0.12 -28.88 13.84
C ASP A 17 0.70 -27.63 13.46
N ASP A 18 1.73 -27.37 14.27
CA ASP A 18 2.83 -26.44 14.01
C ASP A 18 3.60 -26.85 12.77
N SER A 19 3.94 -25.91 11.87
CA SER A 19 5.27 -25.88 11.24
C SER A 19 5.54 -24.61 10.44
N HIS A 20 6.72 -24.03 10.69
CA HIS A 20 7.37 -22.97 9.93
C HIS A 20 7.33 -23.16 8.41
N ALA A 21 7.13 -22.06 7.67
CA ALA A 21 7.54 -21.95 6.27
C ALA A 21 8.35 -20.68 6.04
N THR A 22 9.62 -20.75 6.43
CA THR A 22 10.72 -20.10 5.72
C THR A 22 10.88 -20.76 4.36
N ALA A 23 10.96 -19.99 3.27
CA ALA A 23 11.94 -20.15 2.18
C ALA A 23 11.43 -19.47 0.90
N ALA A 24 12.28 -18.64 0.32
CA ALA A 24 12.30 -18.43 -1.12
C ALA A 24 12.58 -19.77 -1.83
N PRO A 25 12.02 -20.00 -3.03
CA PRO A 25 12.64 -20.91 -3.97
C PRO A 25 13.11 -20.18 -5.23
N ALA A 26 14.38 -20.41 -5.56
CA ALA A 26 14.96 -20.12 -6.85
C ALA A 26 14.45 -21.13 -7.91
N GLY A 27 14.05 -20.59 -9.06
CA GLY A 27 14.28 -21.17 -10.39
C GLY A 27 13.45 -22.38 -10.82
N VAL A 28 12.28 -22.14 -11.42
CA VAL A 28 11.74 -22.93 -12.55
C VAL A 28 10.91 -22.02 -13.49
N ASN A 29 11.34 -21.95 -14.77
CA ASN A 29 10.71 -21.35 -15.98
C ASN A 29 9.63 -20.25 -15.80
N ALA A 30 10.04 -18.98 -15.97
CA ALA A 30 9.25 -17.78 -15.69
C ALA A 30 8.87 -16.93 -16.94
N ALA A 31 8.48 -17.54 -18.06
CA ALA A 31 8.10 -16.78 -19.27
C ALA A 31 6.58 -16.66 -19.49
N ASP A 32 5.75 -17.60 -19.00
CA ASP A 32 4.30 -17.62 -19.29
C ASP A 32 3.38 -17.24 -18.11
N SER A 33 3.90 -17.13 -16.88
CA SER A 33 3.06 -16.92 -15.68
C SER A 33 2.96 -15.45 -15.22
N THR A 34 3.76 -14.53 -15.77
CA THR A 34 3.78 -13.12 -15.32
C THR A 34 2.63 -12.29 -15.90
N ALA A 35 2.11 -12.67 -17.06
CA ALA A 35 1.01 -11.96 -17.73
C ALA A 35 -0.32 -12.11 -16.96
N ASP A 36 -0.58 -13.29 -16.40
CA ASP A 36 -1.83 -13.59 -15.70
C ASP A 36 -1.86 -12.98 -14.29
N LYS A 37 -0.73 -13.01 -13.58
CA LYS A 37 -0.59 -12.39 -12.23
C LYS A 37 -0.92 -10.89 -12.22
N GLY A 38 -0.52 -10.17 -13.27
CA GLY A 38 -0.82 -8.75 -13.40
C GLY A 38 -2.32 -8.46 -13.61
N ALA A 39 -3.05 -9.39 -14.21
CA ALA A 39 -4.45 -9.20 -14.60
C ALA A 39 -5.37 -9.04 -13.38
N GLU A 40 -5.14 -9.79 -12.31
CA GLU A 40 -5.94 -9.69 -11.07
C GLU A 40 -5.78 -8.32 -10.41
N PHE A 41 -4.57 -7.77 -10.36
CA PHE A 41 -4.34 -6.44 -9.79
C PHE A 41 -4.87 -5.31 -10.70
N LEU A 42 -4.82 -5.48 -12.02
CA LEU A 42 -5.46 -4.56 -12.97
C LEU A 42 -6.98 -4.55 -12.79
N ALA A 43 -7.60 -5.71 -12.54
CA ALA A 43 -9.03 -5.84 -12.29
C ALA A 43 -9.49 -5.10 -11.02
N LEU A 44 -8.58 -4.81 -10.07
CA LEU A 44 -8.86 -3.96 -8.91
C LEU A 44 -8.95 -2.46 -9.24
N GLY A 45 -8.65 -2.05 -10.47
CA GLY A 45 -8.67 -0.65 -10.91
C GLY A 45 -7.36 0.10 -10.66
N LEU A 46 -6.23 -0.62 -10.51
CA LEU A 46 -4.91 -0.02 -10.31
C LEU A 46 -4.24 0.32 -11.64
N ALA A 47 -3.49 1.42 -11.67
CA ALA A 47 -2.71 1.81 -12.85
C ALA A 47 -1.57 0.81 -13.15
N PRO A 48 -1.19 0.63 -14.44
CA PRO A 48 -0.16 -0.32 -14.86
C PRO A 48 1.20 -0.13 -14.17
N GLU A 49 1.56 1.10 -13.83
CA GLU A 49 2.82 1.44 -13.13
C GLU A 49 2.84 0.86 -11.71
N ILE A 50 1.71 0.89 -11.02
CA ILE A 50 1.55 0.31 -9.68
C ILE A 50 1.56 -1.20 -9.79
N VAL A 51 0.83 -1.78 -10.75
CA VAL A 51 0.80 -3.24 -10.97
C VAL A 51 2.19 -3.79 -11.28
N ARG A 52 2.99 -3.08 -12.08
CA ARG A 52 4.40 -3.43 -12.32
C ARG A 52 5.22 -3.42 -11.04
N ALA A 53 5.02 -2.45 -10.15
CA ALA A 53 5.73 -2.40 -8.89
C ALA A 53 5.28 -3.52 -7.92
N ILE A 54 3.99 -3.86 -7.91
CA ILE A 54 3.42 -4.97 -7.11
C ILE A 54 3.99 -6.31 -7.57
N THR A 55 3.96 -6.58 -8.88
CA THR A 55 4.51 -7.83 -9.44
C THR A 55 6.01 -7.92 -9.25
N HIS A 56 6.76 -6.82 -9.39
CA HIS A 56 8.20 -6.78 -9.07
C HIS A 56 8.49 -7.03 -7.58
N ALA A 57 7.59 -6.58 -6.69
CA ALA A 57 7.69 -6.86 -5.26
C ALA A 57 7.36 -8.31 -4.87
N GLY A 58 7.02 -9.17 -5.85
CA GLY A 58 6.79 -10.61 -5.64
C GLY A 58 5.37 -10.95 -5.18
N TYR A 59 4.39 -10.09 -5.42
CA TYR A 59 2.98 -10.39 -5.12
C TYR A 59 2.38 -11.19 -6.28
N ASP A 60 1.85 -12.37 -5.96
CA ASP A 60 1.23 -13.26 -6.94
C ASP A 60 -0.26 -12.97 -7.14
N SER A 61 -1.00 -12.77 -6.05
CA SER A 61 -2.44 -12.48 -6.06
C SER A 61 -2.84 -11.58 -4.88
N PRO A 62 -3.94 -10.80 -4.98
CA PRO A 62 -4.41 -9.97 -3.89
C PRO A 62 -5.05 -10.80 -2.77
N THR A 63 -4.78 -10.42 -1.52
CA THR A 63 -5.45 -11.05 -0.37
C THR A 63 -6.94 -10.70 -0.32
N ALA A 64 -7.75 -11.49 0.38
CA ALA A 64 -9.19 -11.23 0.52
C ALA A 64 -9.51 -9.82 1.08
N VAL A 65 -8.66 -9.30 1.98
CA VAL A 65 -8.79 -7.94 2.51
C VAL A 65 -8.48 -6.90 1.44
N GLN A 66 -7.44 -7.12 0.64
CA GLN A 66 -7.06 -6.22 -0.46
C GLN A 66 -8.11 -6.20 -1.57
N ALA A 67 -8.59 -7.37 -2.00
CA ALA A 67 -9.61 -7.49 -3.03
C ALA A 67 -10.92 -6.78 -2.68
N ARG A 68 -11.27 -6.72 -1.39
CA ARG A 68 -12.45 -5.99 -0.90
C ARG A 68 -12.18 -4.52 -0.65
N ALA A 69 -11.04 -4.17 -0.05
CA ALA A 69 -10.75 -2.81 0.40
C ALA A 69 -10.29 -1.90 -0.75
N VAL A 70 -9.49 -2.40 -1.68
CA VAL A 70 -8.86 -1.58 -2.74
C VAL A 70 -9.90 -0.94 -3.67
N PRO A 71 -10.86 -1.69 -4.26
CA PRO A 71 -11.83 -1.08 -5.17
C PRO A 71 -12.68 -0.02 -4.47
N VAL A 72 -13.08 -0.28 -3.22
CA VAL A 72 -13.87 0.67 -2.43
C VAL A 72 -13.03 1.89 -2.08
N ALA A 73 -11.77 1.71 -1.70
CA ALA A 73 -10.87 2.82 -1.37
C ALA A 73 -10.66 3.74 -2.58
N LEU A 74 -10.55 3.19 -3.79
CA LEU A 74 -10.39 3.99 -5.02
C LEU A 74 -11.58 4.93 -5.29
N THR A 75 -12.78 4.60 -4.81
CA THR A 75 -13.96 5.48 -4.96
C THR A 75 -13.87 6.80 -4.19
N GLY A 76 -12.97 6.91 -3.22
CA GLY A 76 -12.83 8.14 -2.41
C GLY A 76 -13.61 8.16 -1.10
N VAL A 77 -14.29 7.06 -0.74
CA VAL A 77 -15.04 6.96 0.52
C VAL A 77 -14.15 6.62 1.71
N ASP A 78 -14.62 6.96 2.91
CA ASP A 78 -13.98 6.59 4.17
C ASP A 78 -14.20 5.11 4.47
N LEU A 79 -13.14 4.44 4.96
CA LEU A 79 -13.17 3.00 5.21
C LEU A 79 -12.56 2.64 6.55
N LEU A 80 -13.25 1.74 7.25
CA LEU A 80 -12.73 1.02 8.41
C LEU A 80 -12.46 -0.42 7.99
N VAL A 81 -11.19 -0.85 8.08
CA VAL A 81 -10.77 -2.20 7.71
C VAL A 81 -10.24 -2.91 8.96
N SER A 82 -10.94 -3.95 9.40
CA SER A 82 -10.49 -4.83 10.49
C SER A 82 -10.03 -6.17 9.92
N SER A 83 -8.81 -6.60 10.25
CA SER A 83 -8.27 -7.91 9.89
C SER A 83 -7.02 -8.25 10.71
N GLN A 84 -6.66 -9.53 10.79
CA GLN A 84 -5.48 -10.01 11.53
C GLN A 84 -4.16 -9.47 10.97
N THR A 85 -3.13 -9.27 11.82
CA THR A 85 -1.77 -8.95 11.37
C THR A 85 -1.28 -9.95 10.30
N GLY A 86 -0.49 -9.48 9.33
CA GLY A 86 -0.07 -10.30 8.19
C GLY A 86 -1.10 -10.42 7.05
N SER A 87 -2.34 -9.95 7.21
CA SER A 87 -3.40 -10.01 6.17
C SER A 87 -3.19 -9.10 4.94
N GLY A 88 -2.08 -8.36 4.88
CA GLY A 88 -1.80 -7.44 3.77
C GLY A 88 -2.47 -6.06 3.86
N LYS A 89 -2.91 -5.63 5.06
CA LYS A 89 -3.50 -4.30 5.31
C LYS A 89 -2.68 -3.13 4.75
N THR A 90 -1.36 -3.20 4.87
CA THR A 90 -0.49 -2.11 4.40
C THR A 90 -0.65 -1.87 2.90
N ALA A 91 -0.55 -2.93 2.10
CA ALA A 91 -0.82 -2.87 0.66
C ALA A 91 -2.24 -2.39 0.37
N ALA A 92 -3.23 -2.84 1.14
CA ALA A 92 -4.65 -2.50 0.95
C ALA A 92 -4.95 -0.99 1.01
N PHE A 93 -4.17 -0.20 1.77
CA PHE A 93 -4.31 1.27 1.77
C PHE A 93 -3.23 1.99 0.95
N VAL A 94 -2.02 1.41 0.81
CA VAL A 94 -0.92 2.06 0.08
C VAL A 94 -1.18 2.09 -1.42
N TRP A 95 -1.69 1.01 -2.01
CA TRP A 95 -2.00 0.98 -3.46
C TRP A 95 -3.03 2.05 -3.87
N PRO A 96 -4.21 2.17 -3.22
CA PRO A 96 -5.14 3.24 -3.56
C PRO A 96 -4.59 4.64 -3.24
N ALA A 97 -3.73 4.79 -2.23
CA ALA A 97 -3.04 6.05 -1.97
C ALA A 97 -2.10 6.45 -3.13
N LEU A 98 -1.30 5.51 -3.63
CA LEU A 98 -0.44 5.74 -4.79
C LEU A 98 -1.24 6.05 -6.07
N GLN A 99 -2.37 5.37 -6.28
CA GLN A 99 -3.26 5.66 -7.40
C GLN A 99 -3.76 7.11 -7.35
N ARG A 100 -4.20 7.59 -6.18
CA ARG A 100 -4.63 9.00 -6.04
C ARG A 100 -3.51 10.00 -6.30
N ILE A 101 -2.25 9.67 -5.99
CA ILE A 101 -1.11 10.53 -6.33
C ILE A 101 -0.96 10.61 -7.85
N LEU A 102 -1.06 9.49 -8.56
CA LEU A 102 -1.00 9.43 -10.03
C LEU A 102 -2.13 10.24 -10.65
N ASP A 103 -3.37 10.01 -10.21
CA ASP A 103 -4.55 10.71 -10.73
C ASP A 103 -4.40 12.23 -10.54
N ALA A 104 -3.96 12.66 -9.35
CA ALA A 104 -3.76 14.09 -9.06
C ALA A 104 -2.52 14.69 -9.74
N ARG A 105 -1.63 13.90 -10.35
CA ARG A 105 -0.52 14.40 -11.20
C ARG A 105 -0.97 14.52 -12.66
N ASN A 106 -1.81 13.59 -13.10
CA ASN A 106 -2.39 13.56 -14.43
C ASN A 106 -3.45 14.65 -14.62
N ASP A 107 -4.21 14.97 -13.58
CA ASP A 107 -5.19 16.06 -13.54
C ASP A 107 -4.49 17.45 -13.52
N PRO A 108 -4.61 18.27 -14.58
CA PRO A 108 -4.02 19.61 -14.63
C PRO A 108 -4.49 20.54 -13.51
N ALA A 109 -5.72 20.37 -13.02
CA ALA A 109 -6.29 21.21 -11.96
C ALA A 109 -5.73 20.87 -10.58
N LYS A 110 -5.28 19.63 -10.38
CA LYS A 110 -4.69 19.15 -9.11
C LYS A 110 -3.17 19.13 -9.12
N ARG A 111 -2.56 19.46 -10.27
CA ARG A 111 -1.10 19.51 -10.42
C ARG A 111 -0.54 20.62 -9.55
N ARG A 112 0.60 20.34 -8.90
CA ARG A 112 1.26 21.33 -8.04
C ARG A 112 1.69 22.55 -8.84
N ALA A 113 1.31 23.74 -8.38
CA ALA A 113 1.83 24.99 -8.91
C ALA A 113 3.35 25.06 -8.66
N LYS A 114 4.10 25.46 -9.69
CA LYS A 114 5.57 25.57 -9.61
C LYS A 114 5.92 26.73 -8.66
N GLY A 115 6.70 26.45 -7.62
CA GLY A 115 7.17 27.45 -6.65
C GLY A 115 6.23 27.71 -5.45
N ALA A 116 5.05 27.06 -5.40
CA ALA A 116 4.18 27.15 -4.23
C ALA A 116 4.60 26.14 -3.13
N PRO A 117 4.51 26.51 -1.84
CA PRO A 117 4.66 25.54 -0.76
C PRO A 117 3.57 24.47 -0.91
N SER A 118 3.97 23.21 -0.90
CA SER A 118 3.06 22.09 -1.12
C SER A 118 3.30 21.01 -0.09
N GLY A 119 2.30 20.79 0.75
CA GLY A 119 2.31 19.76 1.78
C GLY A 119 2.16 18.33 1.22
N PRO A 120 2.20 17.32 2.12
CA PRO A 120 1.93 15.94 1.76
C PRO A 120 0.54 15.78 1.16
N ARG A 121 0.41 14.93 0.13
CA ARG A 121 -0.89 14.53 -0.43
C ARG A 121 -1.54 13.42 0.39
N ILE A 122 -0.72 12.55 0.98
CA ILE A 122 -1.12 11.47 1.88
C ILE A 122 -0.33 11.60 3.17
N LEU A 123 -1.04 11.43 4.28
CA LEU A 123 -0.48 11.33 5.62
C LEU A 123 -0.86 9.96 6.19
N VAL A 124 0.13 9.19 6.63
CA VAL A 124 -0.09 7.92 7.31
C VAL A 124 0.35 8.04 8.76
N LEU A 125 -0.60 7.80 9.68
CA LEU A 125 -0.32 7.80 11.11
C LEU A 125 -0.10 6.38 11.59
N ALA A 126 1.06 6.15 12.19
CA ALA A 126 1.42 4.87 12.79
C ALA A 126 1.71 5.05 14.29
N PRO A 127 1.26 4.13 15.15
CA PRO A 127 1.43 4.21 16.60
C PRO A 127 2.87 4.04 17.07
N THR A 128 3.73 3.39 16.26
CA THR A 128 5.12 3.09 16.63
C THR A 128 6.09 3.46 15.51
N ARG A 129 7.37 3.66 15.87
CA ARG A 129 8.42 4.01 14.92
C ARG A 129 8.66 2.91 13.91
N GLU A 130 8.65 1.67 14.39
CA GLU A 130 8.90 0.46 13.61
C GLU A 130 7.82 0.29 12.55
N LEU A 131 6.56 0.52 12.91
CA LEU A 131 5.45 0.44 11.98
C LEU A 131 5.47 1.60 10.96
N ALA A 132 5.82 2.82 11.38
CA ALA A 132 6.01 3.95 10.46
C ALA A 132 7.10 3.65 9.41
N LEU A 133 8.22 3.06 9.85
CA LEU A 133 9.31 2.65 8.96
C LEU A 133 8.87 1.53 8.00
N GLN A 134 8.11 0.55 8.47
CA GLN A 134 7.57 -0.52 7.62
C GLN A 134 6.65 0.04 6.54
N VAL A 135 5.75 0.95 6.90
CA VAL A 135 4.84 1.61 5.96
C VAL A 135 5.62 2.47 4.96
N SER A 136 6.58 3.28 5.42
CA SER A 136 7.41 4.12 4.55
C SER A 136 8.19 3.31 3.51
N ARG A 137 8.73 2.15 3.92
CA ARG A 137 9.38 1.19 3.02
C ARG A 137 8.39 0.61 2.02
N ALA A 138 7.20 0.21 2.46
CA ALA A 138 6.15 -0.30 1.57
C ALA A 138 5.76 0.75 0.51
N CYS A 139 5.56 2.01 0.90
CA CYS A 139 5.30 3.11 -0.03
C CYS A 139 6.43 3.30 -1.05
N THR A 140 7.69 3.14 -0.63
CA THR A 140 8.84 3.22 -1.53
C THR A 140 8.90 2.05 -2.51
N VAL A 141 8.63 0.83 -2.04
CA VAL A 141 8.66 -0.40 -2.85
C VAL A 141 7.56 -0.37 -3.91
N TYR A 142 6.30 -0.18 -3.51
CA TYR A 142 5.18 -0.13 -4.45
C TYR A 142 5.17 1.14 -5.30
N GLY A 143 5.84 2.19 -4.82
CA GLY A 143 6.00 3.46 -5.51
C GLY A 143 7.16 3.49 -6.51
N HIS A 144 7.95 2.42 -6.64
CA HIS A 144 9.12 2.38 -7.54
C HIS A 144 8.76 2.66 -9.01
N GLY A 145 7.56 2.29 -9.44
CA GLY A 145 7.04 2.61 -10.78
C GLY A 145 6.59 4.06 -10.98
N VAL A 146 6.46 4.84 -9.91
CA VAL A 146 5.93 6.21 -9.94
C VAL A 146 7.08 7.21 -10.00
N GLN A 147 7.33 7.77 -11.18
CA GLN A 147 8.43 8.71 -11.40
C GLN A 147 8.34 9.94 -10.49
N GLY A 148 9.43 10.23 -9.76
CA GLY A 148 9.50 11.39 -8.88
C GLY A 148 8.56 11.32 -7.67
N LEU A 149 8.15 10.12 -7.24
CA LEU A 149 7.46 9.94 -5.96
C LEU A 149 8.38 10.34 -4.80
N ARG A 150 7.88 11.17 -3.90
CA ARG A 150 8.61 11.59 -2.69
C ARG A 150 7.90 11.09 -1.45
N VAL A 151 8.56 10.18 -0.74
CA VAL A 151 8.13 9.61 0.54
C VAL A 151 9.09 10.09 1.62
N ALA A 152 8.54 10.60 2.71
CA ALA A 152 9.28 10.88 3.94
C ALA A 152 8.54 10.23 5.11
N HIS A 153 9.19 10.13 6.25
CA HIS A 153 8.57 9.73 7.51
C HIS A 153 9.16 10.57 8.63
N VAL A 154 8.35 10.86 9.65
CA VAL A 154 8.77 11.60 10.83
C VAL A 154 8.59 10.72 12.04
N VAL A 155 9.68 10.48 12.77
CA VAL A 155 9.69 9.59 13.94
C VAL A 155 10.53 10.19 15.06
N GLY A 156 10.17 9.88 16.30
CA GLY A 156 10.97 10.26 17.48
C GLY A 156 12.36 9.62 17.45
N GLY A 157 13.31 10.18 18.20
CA GLY A 157 14.66 9.59 18.34
C GLY A 157 15.56 9.67 17.09
N VAL A 158 15.19 10.47 16.08
CA VAL A 158 16.02 10.79 14.91
C VAL A 158 16.31 12.30 14.92
N PRO A 159 17.54 12.77 14.60
CA PRO A 159 17.87 14.19 14.62
C PRO A 159 16.91 15.04 13.78
N TYR A 160 16.37 16.11 14.37
CA TYR A 160 15.34 16.95 13.76
C TYR A 160 15.79 17.58 12.42
N HIS A 161 17.06 17.96 12.31
CA HIS A 161 17.64 18.54 11.09
C HIS A 161 17.55 17.60 9.88
N ALA A 162 17.75 16.29 10.07
CA ALA A 162 17.64 15.32 8.99
C ALA A 162 16.19 15.18 8.52
N GLN A 163 15.24 15.17 9.46
CA GLN A 163 13.81 15.09 9.18
C GLN A 163 13.32 16.36 8.46
N LEU A 164 13.70 17.54 8.96
CA LEU A 164 13.40 18.82 8.31
C LEU A 164 13.93 18.86 6.87
N LYS A 165 15.15 18.36 6.63
CA LYS A 165 15.71 18.30 5.28
C LYS A 165 14.90 17.37 4.36
N ALA A 166 14.45 16.23 4.87
CA ALA A 166 13.60 15.30 4.11
C ALA A 166 12.23 15.91 3.74
N LEU A 167 11.70 16.78 4.62
CA LEU A 167 10.44 17.50 4.41
C LEU A 167 10.56 18.72 3.47
N ARG A 168 11.77 19.11 3.03
CA ARG A 168 11.94 20.25 2.12
C ARG A 168 11.39 19.93 0.72
N GLY A 169 10.55 20.82 0.19
CA GLY A 169 9.98 20.72 -1.15
C GLY A 169 8.70 19.87 -1.24
N PRO A 170 8.22 19.55 -2.45
CA PRO A 170 6.95 18.86 -2.64
C PRO A 170 7.02 17.42 -2.14
N LEU A 171 6.19 17.04 -1.16
CA LEU A 171 6.16 15.70 -0.58
C LEU A 171 4.88 14.98 -0.97
N ASP A 172 4.90 13.73 -1.40
CA ASP A 172 3.66 13.02 -1.75
C ASP A 172 3.09 12.24 -0.56
N VAL A 173 3.96 11.52 0.16
CA VAL A 173 3.58 10.69 1.31
C VAL A 173 4.41 11.07 2.52
N LEU A 174 3.74 11.24 3.67
CA LEU A 174 4.33 11.49 4.99
C LEU A 174 3.94 10.40 5.99
#